data_AF-A0A0J8GHH7-F1
#
_entry.id   AF-A0A0J8GHH7-F1
#
_cell.length_a   1.000
_cell.length_b   1.000
_cell.length_c   1.000
_cell.angle_alpha   90.00
_cell.angle_beta   90.00
_cell.angle_gamma   90.00
#
_symmetry.space_group_name_H-M   'P 1'
#
loop_
_entity.id
_entity.type
_entity.pdbx_description
1 polymer ?
#
loop_
_entity_poly.entity_id
_entity_poly.type
_entity_poly.pdbx_seq_one_letter_code
_entity_poly.pdbx_strand_id
1 'polypeptide(L)'
;MGYLLLFDTFSKASDKFGTPFFEDDFEPNENHIVIQYAYRSDLTDMDREFILSFVEGLLSFKPSIDYVVDFFYVEQDLEFDYPTNSGFVELVEKINRLFNRNIMINDFQSFNNILQQ
;
A
#
# COMPACT_ATOMS: atom_id res chain seq x y z
N MET A 1 1.21 13.55 8.83
CA MET A 1 0.22 12.95 7.90
C MET A 1 0.93 11.89 7.08
N GLY A 2 0.27 10.78 6.79
CA GLY A 2 0.87 9.69 6.03
C GLY A 2 -0.17 8.92 5.21
N TYR A 3 0.32 8.23 4.18
CA TYR A 3 -0.49 7.55 3.17
C TYR A 3 -0.09 6.08 3.14
N LEU A 4 -1.08 5.19 3.29
CA LEU A 4 -0.89 3.75 3.24
C LEU A 4 -1.37 3.22 1.88
N LEU A 5 -0.48 2.55 1.15
CA LEU A 5 -0.80 1.83 -0.08
C LEU A 5 -0.65 0.33 0.16
N LEU A 6 -1.71 -0.43 -0.08
CA LEU A 6 -1.68 -1.89 -0.15
C LEU A 6 -1.87 -2.31 -1.60
N PHE A 7 -0.97 -3.15 -2.09
CA PHE A 7 -1.01 -3.67 -3.45
C PHE A 7 -0.86 -5.20 -3.40
N ASP A 8 -1.96 -5.91 -3.70
CA ASP A 8 -1.94 -7.35 -3.88
C ASP A 8 -1.29 -7.67 -5.23
N THR A 9 -0.20 -8.43 -5.21
CA THR A 9 0.49 -8.82 -6.45
C THR A 9 -0.21 -9.98 -7.16
N PHE A 10 -1.16 -10.65 -6.49
CA PHE A 10 -1.80 -11.89 -6.94
C PHE A 10 -0.78 -12.96 -7.35
N SER A 11 0.40 -12.93 -6.73
CA SER A 11 1.52 -13.79 -7.06
C SER A 11 2.29 -14.19 -5.81
N LYS A 12 3.03 -15.29 -5.90
CA LYS A 12 3.93 -15.79 -4.87
C LYS A 12 5.05 -14.77 -4.59
N ALA A 13 5.46 -14.60 -3.34
CA ALA A 13 6.59 -13.73 -3.05
C ALA A 13 7.87 -14.31 -3.68
N SER A 14 8.76 -13.44 -4.18
CA SER A 14 10.04 -13.91 -4.72
C SER A 14 10.92 -14.42 -3.58
N ASP A 15 11.79 -15.41 -3.82
CA ASP A 15 12.73 -15.90 -2.80
C ASP A 15 13.53 -14.77 -2.14
N LYS A 16 13.92 -13.76 -2.93
CA LYS A 16 14.64 -12.55 -2.50
C LYS A 16 13.87 -11.66 -1.51
N PHE A 17 12.56 -11.86 -1.37
CA PHE A 17 11.71 -11.10 -0.47
C PHE A 17 12.02 -11.46 0.98
N GLY A 18 12.07 -12.76 1.31
CA GLY A 18 12.25 -13.22 2.67
C GLY A 18 13.71 -13.44 3.07
N THR A 19 14.63 -13.70 2.13
CA THR A 19 16.06 -13.94 2.43
C THR A 19 16.73 -12.85 3.30
N PRO A 20 16.39 -11.55 3.17
CA PRO A 20 16.99 -10.53 4.03
C PRO A 20 16.46 -10.52 5.48
N PHE A 21 15.30 -11.13 5.74
CA PHE A 21 14.57 -11.02 7.01
C PHE A 21 14.52 -12.35 7.78
N PHE A 22 14.53 -13.45 7.05
CA PHE A 22 14.42 -14.81 7.55
C PHE A 22 15.70 -15.54 7.18
N GLU A 23 16.17 -16.42 8.07
CA GLU A 23 17.31 -17.30 7.79
C GLU A 23 16.94 -18.25 6.60
N ASP A 24 17.88 -19.07 6.11
CA ASP A 24 17.77 -19.84 4.84
C ASP A 24 16.55 -20.81 4.72
N ASP A 25 15.58 -20.77 5.63
CA ASP A 25 14.36 -21.57 5.71
C ASP A 25 13.07 -20.82 5.30
N PHE A 26 13.16 -19.62 4.72
CA PHE A 26 11.98 -18.92 4.21
C PHE A 26 11.30 -19.67 3.06
N GLU A 27 10.06 -20.10 3.27
CA GLU A 27 9.17 -20.60 2.23
C GLU A 27 8.13 -19.55 1.85
N PRO A 28 8.18 -18.97 0.64
CA PRO A 28 7.22 -17.96 0.22
C PRO A 28 5.80 -18.53 0.13
N ASN A 29 4.83 -17.78 0.64
CA ASN A 29 3.41 -18.00 0.46
C ASN A 29 2.96 -17.62 -0.97
N GLU A 30 1.87 -18.25 -1.42
CA GLU A 30 1.31 -18.08 -2.76
C GLU A 30 0.73 -16.69 -3.04
N ASN A 31 0.50 -15.88 -2.00
CA ASN A 31 0.04 -14.50 -2.14
C ASN A 31 0.96 -13.54 -1.38
N HIS A 32 1.60 -12.66 -2.16
CA HIS A 32 2.40 -11.56 -1.67
C HIS A 32 1.65 -10.24 -1.80
N ILE A 33 1.51 -9.54 -0.67
CA ILE A 33 0.95 -8.19 -0.60
C ILE A 33 2.08 -7.21 -0.31
N VAL A 34 2.26 -6.24 -1.20
CA VAL A 34 3.22 -5.16 -0.99
C VAL A 34 2.52 -4.03 -0.26
N ILE A 35 3.13 -3.57 0.84
CA ILE A 35 2.58 -2.51 1.68
C ILE A 35 3.60 -1.42 1.82
N GLN A 36 3.19 -0.19 1.55
CA GLN A 36 4.05 0.97 1.66
C GLN A 36 3.35 2.08 2.44
N TYR A 37 4.07 2.67 3.39
CA TYR A 37 3.62 3.82 4.16
C TYR A 37 4.49 5.03 3.85
N ALA A 38 3.89 6.01 3.17
CA ALA A 38 4.52 7.28 2.87
C ALA A 38 4.28 8.25 4.03
N TYR A 39 5.33 8.84 4.59
CA TYR A 39 5.23 9.79 5.70
C TYR A 39 5.90 11.13 5.36
N ARG A 40 5.32 12.22 5.86
CA ARG A 40 5.87 13.58 5.66
C ARG A 40 6.44 14.21 6.93
N SER A 41 5.97 13.74 8.08
CA SER A 41 6.50 14.13 9.39
C SER A 41 7.27 12.95 9.96
N ASP A 42 8.34 13.23 10.70
CA ASP A 42 9.09 12.20 11.41
C ASP A 42 8.12 11.34 12.22
N LEU A 43 8.24 10.02 12.04
CA LEU A 43 7.45 9.04 12.77
C LEU A 43 8.20 8.68 14.04
N THR A 44 7.51 8.77 15.17
CA THR A 44 8.00 8.17 16.41
C THR A 44 7.92 6.65 16.33
N ASP A 45 8.62 5.95 17.23
CA ASP A 45 8.51 4.49 17.32
C ASP A 45 7.07 4.04 17.62
N MET A 46 6.34 4.82 18.44
CA MET A 46 4.94 4.57 18.75
C MET A 46 4.03 4.72 17.52
N ASP A 47 4.29 5.70 16.66
CA ASP A 47 3.54 5.86 15.41
C ASP A 47 3.77 4.66 14.47
N ARG A 48 5.02 4.19 14.39
CA ARG A 48 5.40 3.03 13.57
C ARG A 48 4.72 1.76 14.09
N GLU A 49 4.78 1.50 15.39
CA GLU A 49 4.10 0.36 16.00
C GLU A 49 2.60 0.40 15.75
N PHE A 50 1.97 1.57 15.90
CA PHE A 50 0.55 1.72 15.59
C PHE A 50 0.22 1.37 14.13
N ILE A 51 1.02 1.86 13.17
CA ILE A 51 0.82 1.56 11.74
C ILE A 51 0.99 0.06 11.47
N LEU A 52 2.00 -0.58 12.06
CA LEU A 52 2.23 -2.02 11.92
C LEU A 52 1.05 -2.82 12.48
N SER A 53 0.59 -2.52 13.69
CA SER A 53 -0.58 -3.18 14.28
C SER A 53 -1.86 -2.93 13.48
N PHE A 54 -2.02 -1.73 12.91
CA PHE A 54 -3.15 -1.44 12.04
C PHE A 54 -3.14 -2.30 10.78
N VAL A 55 -1.99 -2.43 10.11
CA VAL A 55 -1.81 -3.27 8.93
C VAL A 55 -2.03 -4.75 9.26
N GLU A 56 -1.49 -5.23 10.38
CA GLU A 56 -1.70 -6.59 10.86
C GLU A 56 -3.19 -6.87 11.09
N GLY A 57 -3.89 -5.95 11.76
CA GLY A 57 -5.34 -6.03 11.96
C GLY A 57 -6.11 -6.08 10.64
N LEU A 58 -5.75 -5.23 9.67
CA LEU A 58 -6.35 -5.23 8.33
C LEU A 58 -6.11 -6.53 7.56
N LEU A 59 -5.02 -7.22 7.80
CA LEU A 59 -4.67 -8.43 7.05
C LEU A 59 -4.94 -9.73 7.81
N SER A 60 -5.31 -9.63 9.09
CA SER A 60 -5.57 -10.75 9.99
C SER A 60 -6.58 -11.78 9.46
N PHE A 61 -7.52 -11.36 8.60
CA PHE A 61 -8.52 -12.24 8.01
C PHE A 61 -8.03 -13.02 6.79
N LYS A 62 -6.87 -12.67 6.22
CA LYS A 62 -6.34 -13.28 5.01
C LYS A 62 -5.22 -14.26 5.39
N PRO A 63 -5.49 -15.58 5.40
CA PRO A 63 -4.47 -16.55 5.77
C PRO A 63 -3.41 -16.68 4.67
N SER A 64 -2.21 -17.12 5.05
CA SER A 64 -1.13 -17.52 4.12
C SER A 64 -0.74 -16.43 3.13
N ILE A 65 -0.40 -15.25 3.66
CA ILE A 65 0.14 -14.14 2.88
C ILE A 65 1.54 -13.79 3.37
N ASP A 66 2.37 -13.35 2.43
CA ASP A 66 3.62 -12.66 2.73
C ASP A 66 3.41 -11.15 2.58
N TYR A 67 3.88 -10.37 3.56
CA TYR A 67 3.91 -8.92 3.43
C TYR A 67 5.01 -8.32 4.29
N VAL A 68 5.48 -7.14 3.88
CA VAL A 68 6.33 -6.26 4.68
C VAL A 68 5.81 -4.85 4.52
N VAL A 69 5.94 -4.03 5.57
CA VAL A 69 5.59 -2.62 5.53
C VAL A 69 6.84 -1.81 5.27
N ASP A 70 6.93 -1.24 4.07
CA ASP A 70 8.02 -0.35 3.67
C ASP A 70 7.67 1.10 4.00
N PHE A 71 8.53 1.78 4.76
CA PHE A 71 8.32 3.16 5.19
C PHE A 71 9.24 4.09 4.42
N PHE A 72 8.67 5.11 3.76
CA PHE A 72 9.47 6.07 3.02
C PHE A 72 8.96 7.51 3.20
N TYR A 73 9.89 8.45 3.16
CA TYR A 73 9.60 9.86 3.32
C TYR A 73 9.08 10.46 2.01
N VAL A 74 8.11 11.37 2.11
CA VAL A 74 7.63 12.18 0.98
C VAL A 74 7.67 13.67 1.29
N GLU A 75 8.19 14.44 0.34
CA GLU A 75 8.31 15.90 0.46
C GLU A 75 6.98 16.64 0.23
N GLN A 76 6.14 16.09 -0.65
CA GLN A 76 4.90 16.72 -1.11
C GLN A 76 3.68 15.93 -0.66
N ASP A 77 2.64 16.65 -0.27
CA ASP A 77 1.34 16.05 0.02
C ASP A 77 0.67 15.56 -1.26
N LEU A 78 -0.13 14.51 -1.12
CA LEU A 78 -1.04 14.05 -2.16
C LEU A 78 -2.26 14.99 -2.20
N GLU A 79 -2.09 16.15 -2.84
CA GLU A 79 -3.18 17.09 -3.09
C GLU A 79 -3.94 16.68 -4.35
N PHE A 80 -5.26 16.57 -4.28
CA PHE A 80 -6.12 16.34 -5.44
C PHE A 80 -7.47 17.01 -5.24
N ASP A 81 -8.02 17.57 -6.32
CA ASP A 81 -9.36 18.14 -6.32
C ASP A 81 -10.42 17.05 -6.22
N TYR A 82 -11.64 17.43 -5.81
CA TYR A 82 -12.76 16.50 -5.68
C TYR A 82 -12.89 15.62 -6.93
N PRO A 83 -13.03 14.30 -6.80
CA PRO A 83 -12.85 13.38 -7.92
C PRO A 83 -13.99 13.52 -8.93
N THR A 84 -13.78 14.39 -9.92
CA THR A 84 -14.37 14.24 -11.25
C THR A 84 -13.68 13.05 -11.95
N ASN A 85 -14.26 12.51 -13.02
CA ASN A 85 -13.62 11.39 -13.75
C ASN A 85 -12.17 11.71 -14.16
N SER A 86 -11.85 12.97 -14.50
CA SER A 86 -10.49 13.43 -14.75
C SER A 86 -9.63 13.54 -13.49
N GLY A 87 -10.20 13.97 -12.36
CA GLY A 87 -9.46 14.08 -11.09
C GLY A 87 -9.00 12.72 -10.55
N PHE A 88 -9.72 11.64 -10.86
CA PHE A 88 -9.32 10.29 -10.44
C PHE A 88 -8.13 9.75 -11.25
N VAL A 89 -8.04 10.07 -12.55
CA VAL A 89 -6.86 9.74 -13.36
C VAL A 89 -5.62 10.45 -12.80
N GLU A 90 -5.76 11.74 -12.49
CA GLU A 90 -4.68 12.54 -11.90
C GLU A 90 -4.23 11.98 -10.54
N LEU A 91 -5.18 11.55 -9.69
CA LEU A 91 -4.88 10.89 -8.42
C LEU A 91 -4.04 9.63 -8.61
N VAL A 92 -4.42 8.77 -9.56
CA VAL A 92 -3.68 7.53 -9.87
C VAL A 92 -2.28 7.84 -10.37
N GLU A 93 -2.13 8.84 -11.25
CA GLU A 93 -0.82 9.28 -11.71
C GLU A 93 0.06 9.78 -10.56
N LYS A 94 -0.52 10.54 -9.62
CA LYS A 94 0.19 11.01 -8.42
C LYS A 94 0.60 9.85 -7.52
N ILE A 95 -0.28 8.89 -7.26
CA ILE A 95 0.03 7.67 -6.49
C ILE A 95 1.15 6.88 -7.17
N ASN A 96 1.04 6.65 -8.48
CA ASN A 96 2.05 5.92 -9.26
C ASN A 96 3.41 6.60 -9.19
N ARG A 97 3.47 7.94 -9.28
CA ARG A 97 4.72 8.69 -9.11
C ARG A 97 5.26 8.59 -7.69
N LEU A 98 4.41 8.79 -6.69
CA LEU A 98 4.81 8.87 -5.29
C LEU A 98 5.27 7.51 -4.72
N PHE A 99 4.60 6.42 -5.10
CA PHE A 99 4.93 5.06 -4.65
C PHE A 99 5.81 4.29 -5.65
N ASN A 100 6.20 4.91 -6.77
CA ASN A 100 6.92 4.27 -7.88
C ASN A 100 6.21 2.98 -8.37
N ARG A 101 4.93 3.12 -8.72
CA ARG A 101 4.04 2.03 -9.18
C ARG A 101 3.49 2.31 -10.57
N ASN A 102 2.89 1.27 -11.14
CA ASN A 102 2.18 1.34 -12.42
C ASN A 102 0.77 0.74 -12.28
N ILE A 103 -0.02 1.33 -11.39
CA ILE A 103 -1.44 1.01 -11.22
C ILE A 103 -2.19 1.51 -12.44
N MET A 104 -2.82 0.60 -13.17
CA MET A 104 -3.74 0.92 -14.25
C MET A 104 -5.17 0.77 -13.75
N ILE A 105 -5.99 1.79 -13.95
CA ILE A 105 -7.42 1.73 -13.64
C ILE A 105 -8.20 1.67 -14.93
N ASN A 106 -8.82 0.52 -15.17
CA ASN A 106 -9.53 0.22 -16.41
C ASN A 106 -11.01 0.65 -16.37
N ASP A 107 -11.62 0.68 -15.18
CA ASP A 107 -13.01 1.07 -14.96
C ASP A 107 -13.13 2.03 -13.78
N PHE A 108 -13.49 3.29 -14.06
CA PHE A 108 -13.78 4.28 -13.02
C PHE A 108 -15.26 4.16 -12.61
N GLN A 109 -15.54 3.51 -11.49
CA GLN A 109 -16.83 3.71 -10.82
C GLN A 109 -16.66 4.86 -9.83
N SER A 110 -17.33 5.99 -10.10
CA SER A 110 -17.21 7.17 -9.25
C SER A 110 -17.64 6.85 -7.82
N PHE A 111 -16.95 7.43 -6.83
CA PHE A 111 -17.25 7.32 -5.40
C PHE A 111 -18.73 7.60 -5.04
N ASN A 112 -19.48 8.32 -5.88
CA ASN A 112 -20.92 8.55 -5.67
C ASN A 112 -21.73 7.26 -5.57
N ASN A 113 -21.30 6.16 -6.20
CA ASN A 113 -22.04 4.90 -6.13
C ASN A 113 -21.85 4.19 -4.77
N ILE A 114 -20.82 4.53 -3.99
CA ILE A 114 -20.55 3.93 -2.67
C ILE A 114 -21.37 4.61 -1.57
N LEU A 115 -21.70 5.90 -1.74
CA LEU A 115 -22.54 6.66 -0.79
C LEU A 115 -24.05 6.57 -1.08
N GLN A 116 -24.45 5.97 -2.20
CA GLN A 116 -25.85 5.84 -2.63
C GLN A 116 -26.40 4.40 -2.53
N GLN A 117 -25.78 3.53 -1.71
CA GLN A 117 -26.35 2.24 -1.34
C GLN A 117 -26.85 2.22 0.10
#